data_AF-X0TDG0-F1
#
_entry.id   AF-X0TDG0-F1
#
_cell.length_a   1.000
_cell.length_b   1.000
_cell.length_c   1.000
_cell.angle_alpha   90.00
_cell.angle_beta   90.00
_cell.angle_gamma   90.00
#
_symmetry.space_group_name_H-M   'P 1'
#
loop_
_entity.id
_entity.type
_entity.pdbx_description
1 polymer ?
#
loop_
_entity_poly.entity_id
_entity_poly.type
_entity_poly.pdbx_seq_one_letter_code
_entity_poly.pdbx_strand_id
1 'polypeptide(L)'
;HPNHTSTWSEGSEVGYDIDFTNAGTYYVWLRRYCTGSSANSAHVGVDGTEVGTIFDNSNSGLYPPVWIWLNYPTNTRVYISAGEHTFQVRRREENYQLDRIILTTDSGYTPSGAGPAESSRE
;
A
#
# COMPACT_ATOMS: atom_id res chain seq x y z
N HIS A 1 -3.81 14.16 -21.48
CA HIS A 1 -4.40 14.55 -20.18
C HIS A 1 -3.26 14.87 -19.24
N PRO A 2 -3.23 16.03 -18.57
CA PRO A 2 -2.29 16.24 -17.46
C PRO A 2 -2.59 15.23 -16.35
N ASN A 3 -1.56 14.65 -15.74
CA ASN A 3 -1.70 13.68 -14.65
C ASN A 3 -2.39 14.37 -13.46
N HIS A 4 -3.61 13.94 -13.13
CA HIS A 4 -4.35 14.46 -11.98
C HIS A 4 -3.97 13.62 -10.75
N THR A 5 -3.32 14.27 -9.78
CA THR A 5 -3.04 13.66 -8.48
C THR A 5 -4.05 14.13 -7.43
N SER A 6 -4.67 13.22 -6.68
CA SER A 6 -5.50 13.53 -5.50
C SER A 6 -4.67 13.63 -4.23
N THR A 7 -5.16 14.40 -3.26
CA THR A 7 -4.67 14.38 -1.88
C THR A 7 -5.31 13.23 -1.08
N TRP A 8 -4.84 12.99 0.15
CA TRP A 8 -5.48 12.06 1.09
C TRP A 8 -6.99 12.30 1.21
N SER A 9 -7.41 13.55 1.37
CA SER A 9 -8.83 13.93 1.55
C SER A 9 -9.71 13.77 0.31
N GLU A 10 -9.12 13.62 -0.88
CA GLU A 10 -9.86 13.59 -2.16
C GLU A 10 -9.80 12.21 -2.84
N GLY A 11 -8.80 11.40 -2.50
CA GLY A 11 -8.57 10.09 -3.11
C GLY A 11 -9.68 9.09 -2.75
N SER A 12 -10.09 8.29 -3.75
CA SER A 12 -10.96 7.14 -3.51
C SER A 12 -10.25 6.10 -2.63
N GLU A 13 -10.97 5.53 -1.68
CA GLU A 13 -10.44 4.65 -0.62
C GLU A 13 -10.87 3.19 -0.79
N VAL A 14 -9.98 2.28 -0.41
CA VAL A 14 -10.32 0.95 0.09
C VAL A 14 -9.82 0.82 1.54
N GLY A 15 -10.67 0.30 2.43
CA GLY A 15 -10.37 0.10 3.85
C GLY A 15 -10.53 -1.37 4.26
N TYR A 16 -9.69 -1.83 5.18
CA TYR A 16 -9.69 -3.18 5.71
C TYR A 16 -9.62 -3.11 7.24
N ASP A 17 -10.65 -3.64 7.90
CA ASP A 17 -10.63 -3.82 9.35
C ASP A 17 -9.79 -5.06 9.69
N ILE A 18 -8.81 -4.87 10.57
CA ILE A 18 -7.81 -5.88 10.92
C ILE A 18 -7.63 -5.86 12.45
N ASP A 19 -7.72 -7.03 13.08
CA ASP A 19 -7.31 -7.20 14.48
C ASP A 19 -5.81 -7.50 14.56
N PHE A 20 -5.05 -6.52 15.06
CA PHE A 20 -3.61 -6.65 15.26
C PHE A 20 -3.33 -7.26 16.64
N THR A 21 -2.93 -8.53 16.68
CA THR A 21 -2.61 -9.20 17.94
C THR A 21 -1.31 -8.73 18.60
N ASN A 22 -0.41 -8.10 17.84
CA ASN A 22 0.88 -7.63 18.33
C ASN A 22 1.08 -6.16 17.95
N ALA A 23 1.33 -5.29 18.92
CA ALA A 23 1.76 -3.93 18.64
C ALA A 23 3.16 -3.94 18.00
N GLY A 24 3.40 -3.11 16.99
CA GLY A 24 4.70 -3.09 16.33
C GLY A 24 4.81 -2.18 15.12
N THR A 25 6.02 -2.13 14.56
CA THR A 25 6.25 -1.51 13.25
C THR A 25 6.01 -2.52 12.15
N TYR A 26 5.05 -2.25 11.29
CA TYR A 26 4.69 -3.06 10.14
C TYR A 26 5.29 -2.44 8.87
N TYR A 27 5.98 -3.28 8.10
CA TYR A 27 6.44 -3.01 6.75
C TYR A 27 5.28 -3.25 5.79
N VAL A 28 5.01 -2.25 4.96
CA VAL A 28 3.85 -2.23 4.08
C VAL A 28 4.28 -2.56 2.66
N TRP A 29 3.69 -3.61 2.09
CA TRP A 29 3.86 -3.97 0.69
C TRP A 29 2.54 -3.91 -0.05
N LEU A 30 2.53 -3.23 -1.18
CA LEU A 30 1.38 -3.17 -2.09
C LEU A 30 1.72 -3.90 -3.38
N ARG A 31 0.87 -4.85 -3.80
CA ARG A 31 0.96 -5.47 -5.12
C ARG A 31 0.16 -4.64 -6.09
N ARG A 32 0.87 -3.88 -6.93
CA ARG A 32 0.24 -2.94 -7.86
C ARG A 32 0.47 -3.32 -9.31
N TYR A 33 -0.46 -2.91 -10.16
CA TYR A 33 -0.35 -2.97 -11.61
C TYR A 33 -0.38 -1.56 -12.17
N CYS A 34 0.51 -1.25 -13.11
CA CYS A 34 0.71 0.10 -13.58
C CYS A 34 1.22 0.07 -15.03
N THR A 35 0.61 0.85 -15.92
CA THR A 35 0.97 0.89 -17.35
C THR A 35 1.67 2.18 -17.76
N GLY A 36 2.04 3.05 -16.80
CA GLY A 36 2.69 4.33 -17.07
C GLY A 36 2.85 5.19 -15.82
N SER A 37 3.54 6.32 -15.94
CA SER A 37 3.87 7.21 -14.81
C SER A 37 2.70 7.94 -14.17
N SER A 38 1.47 7.71 -14.63
CA SER A 38 0.25 8.41 -14.20
C SER A 38 -0.73 7.52 -13.43
N ALA A 39 -0.29 6.33 -13.01
CA ALA A 39 -1.10 5.32 -12.31
C ALA A 39 -0.26 4.61 -11.24
N ASN A 40 0.67 5.34 -10.67
CA ASN A 40 1.89 4.82 -10.11
C ASN A 40 2.02 5.08 -8.60
N SER A 41 1.11 5.90 -8.05
CA SER A 41 1.14 6.33 -6.67
C SER A 41 -0.18 6.20 -5.87
N ALA A 42 -0.03 5.99 -4.57
CA ALA A 42 -1.10 5.82 -3.59
C ALA A 42 -0.70 6.35 -2.20
N HIS A 43 -1.70 6.71 -1.41
CA HIS A 43 -1.59 7.03 0.00
C HIS A 43 -1.95 5.82 0.85
N VAL A 44 -1.41 5.75 2.07
CA VAL A 44 -1.74 4.74 3.07
C VAL A 44 -2.16 5.43 4.36
N GLY A 45 -3.12 4.85 5.07
CA GLY A 45 -3.59 5.35 6.35
C GLY A 45 -3.93 4.26 7.34
N VAL A 46 -4.02 4.66 8.60
CA VAL A 46 -4.55 3.86 9.71
C VAL A 46 -5.55 4.74 10.47
N ASP A 47 -6.73 4.20 10.74
CA ASP A 47 -7.82 4.86 11.48
C ASP A 47 -8.18 6.26 10.94
N GLY A 48 -8.18 6.39 9.61
CA GLY A 48 -8.55 7.62 8.90
C GLY A 48 -7.44 8.68 8.83
N THR A 49 -6.27 8.37 9.37
CA THR A 49 -5.08 9.24 9.35
C THR A 49 -4.10 8.74 8.31
N GLU A 50 -3.63 9.62 7.41
CA GLU A 50 -2.55 9.28 6.48
C GLU A 50 -1.27 8.99 7.26
N VAL A 51 -0.59 7.88 6.94
CA VAL A 51 0.61 7.42 7.63
C VAL A 51 1.70 6.99 6.65
N GLY A 52 2.95 7.07 7.11
CA GLY A 52 4.11 6.67 6.33
C GLY A 52 4.38 7.63 5.16
N THR A 53 5.08 7.12 4.15
CA THR A 53 5.40 7.84 2.92
C THR A 53 4.41 7.46 1.83
N ILE A 54 4.06 8.43 0.98
CA ILE A 54 3.30 8.17 -0.25
C ILE A 54 4.02 7.08 -1.03
N PHE A 55 3.26 6.04 -1.40
CA PHE A 55 3.74 5.03 -2.33
C PHE A 55 3.84 5.71 -3.69
N ASP A 56 5.04 5.97 -4.19
CA ASP A 56 5.25 6.62 -5.49
C ASP A 56 6.49 6.06 -6.15
N ASN A 57 6.32 5.21 -7.16
CA ASN A 57 7.45 4.60 -7.86
C ASN A 57 7.91 5.41 -9.09
N SER A 58 7.62 6.70 -9.19
CA SER A 58 7.99 7.53 -10.36
C SER A 58 9.46 7.36 -10.76
N ASN A 59 10.30 7.15 -9.75
CA ASN A 59 11.75 7.05 -9.86
C ASN A 59 12.28 5.61 -9.96
N SER A 60 11.41 4.59 -9.96
CA SER A 60 11.84 3.19 -10.09
C SER A 60 12.04 2.75 -11.55
N GLY A 61 11.46 3.49 -12.51
CA GLY A 61 11.44 3.10 -13.93
C GLY A 61 10.58 1.85 -14.21
N LEU A 62 9.90 1.30 -13.21
CA LEU A 62 9.09 0.09 -13.32
C LEU A 62 7.64 0.44 -13.69
N TYR A 63 7.39 0.58 -14.99
CA TYR A 63 6.03 0.65 -15.56
C TYR A 63 5.64 -0.54 -16.46
N PRO A 64 6.16 -1.77 -16.26
CA PRO A 64 5.71 -2.87 -17.09
C PRO A 64 4.25 -3.21 -16.74
N PRO A 65 3.44 -3.61 -17.73
CA PRO A 65 2.03 -4.00 -17.55
C PRO A 65 1.92 -5.38 -16.87
N VAL A 66 2.49 -5.51 -15.67
CA VAL A 66 2.54 -6.72 -14.84
C VAL A 66 2.37 -6.36 -13.36
N TRP A 67 1.93 -7.33 -12.56
CA TRP A 67 1.80 -7.18 -11.12
C TRP A 67 3.16 -7.20 -10.43
N ILE A 68 3.48 -6.14 -9.69
CA ILE A 68 4.74 -5.98 -8.97
C ILE A 68 4.47 -5.67 -7.51
N TRP A 69 5.22 -6.32 -6.63
CA TRP A 69 5.29 -5.97 -5.21
C TRP A 69 6.12 -4.71 -5.02
N LEU A 70 5.54 -3.73 -4.34
CA LEU A 70 6.17 -2.46 -4.06
C LEU A 70 6.23 -2.20 -2.55
N ASN A 71 7.43 -1.91 -2.08
CA ASN A 71 7.68 -1.20 -0.84
C ASN A 71 8.57 -0.01 -1.23
N TYR A 72 7.94 1.08 -1.69
CA TYR A 72 8.64 2.25 -2.23
C TYR A 72 7.94 3.54 -1.79
N PRO A 73 8.67 4.61 -1.38
CA PRO A 73 10.13 4.65 -1.22
C PRO A 73 10.59 3.57 -0.22
N THR A 74 11.75 2.95 -0.49
CA THR A 74 12.19 1.72 0.18
C THR A 74 12.00 1.83 1.69
N ASN A 75 11.37 0.81 2.30
CA ASN A 75 11.11 0.74 3.73
C ASN A 75 9.91 1.60 4.23
N THR A 76 8.83 1.68 3.45
CA THR A 76 7.55 2.21 3.93
C THR A 76 7.05 1.35 5.09
N ARG A 77 6.81 2.02 6.22
CA ARG A 77 6.44 1.38 7.49
C ARG A 77 5.50 2.25 8.31
N VAL A 78 4.69 1.61 9.12
CA VAL A 78 3.72 2.23 10.03
C VAL A 78 3.79 1.54 11.38
N TYR A 79 3.69 2.31 12.46
CA TYR A 79 3.50 1.74 13.80
C TYR A 79 2.00 1.53 14.04
N ILE A 80 1.62 0.33 14.48
CA ILE A 80 0.25 -0.05 14.78
C ILE A 80 0.22 -0.65 16.18
N SER A 81 -0.70 -0.21 17.03
CA SER A 81 -0.93 -0.80 18.35
C SER A 81 -1.63 -2.15 18.23
N ALA A 82 -1.71 -2.91 19.32
CA ALA A 82 -2.55 -4.08 19.36
C ALA A 82 -4.03 -3.67 19.44
N GLY A 83 -4.90 -4.43 18.77
CA GLY A 83 -6.34 -4.20 18.69
C GLY A 83 -6.84 -4.00 17.26
N GLU A 84 -8.14 -3.70 17.16
CA GLU A 84 -8.80 -3.43 15.90
C GLU A 84 -8.38 -2.07 15.32
N HIS A 85 -7.96 -2.09 14.07
CA HIS A 85 -7.61 -0.89 13.30
C HIS A 85 -8.11 -1.02 11.87
N THR A 86 -8.46 0.10 11.25
CA THR A 86 -8.77 0.15 9.82
C THR A 86 -7.53 0.56 9.05
N PHE A 87 -6.97 -0.35 8.24
CA PHE A 87 -5.90 -0.03 7.30
C PHE A 87 -6.50 0.46 5.98
N GLN A 88 -6.05 1.61 5.49
CA GLN A 88 -6.62 2.26 4.32
C GLN A 88 -5.58 2.47 3.24
N VAL A 89 -6.00 2.32 1.98
CA VAL A 89 -5.24 2.73 0.81
C VAL A 89 -6.11 3.67 -0.01
N ARG A 90 -5.58 4.85 -0.33
CA ARG A 90 -6.25 5.81 -1.22
C ARG A 90 -5.43 6.01 -2.48
N ARG A 91 -6.07 6.03 -3.64
CA ARG A 91 -5.35 6.35 -4.88
C ARG A 91 -4.82 7.79 -4.79
N ARG A 92 -3.58 8.00 -5.25
CA ARG A 92 -3.07 9.34 -5.54
C ARG A 92 -3.29 9.67 -7.01
N GLU A 93 -3.27 8.67 -7.88
CA GLU A 93 -3.44 8.87 -9.32
C GLU A 93 -4.62 8.07 -9.89
N GLU A 94 -5.03 8.44 -11.10
CA GLU A 94 -6.06 7.71 -11.83
C GLU A 94 -5.55 6.33 -12.27
N ASN A 95 -6.47 5.36 -12.37
CA ASN A 95 -6.15 3.98 -12.78
C ASN A 95 -5.12 3.25 -11.90
N TYR A 96 -4.93 3.68 -10.64
CA TYR A 96 -4.12 2.91 -9.70
C TYR A 96 -4.80 1.57 -9.39
N GLN A 97 -4.13 0.47 -9.75
CA GLN A 97 -4.65 -0.88 -9.56
C GLN A 97 -3.89 -1.59 -8.43
N LEU A 98 -4.63 -2.07 -7.44
CA LEU A 98 -4.14 -2.80 -6.28
C LEU A 98 -4.75 -4.21 -6.27
N ASP A 99 -3.92 -5.23 -6.08
CA ASP A 99 -4.36 -6.64 -5.94
C ASP A 99 -4.23 -7.11 -4.49
N ARG A 100 -3.11 -6.82 -3.84
CA ARG A 100 -2.79 -7.37 -2.52
C ARG A 100 -2.05 -6.39 -1.64
N ILE A 101 -2.23 -6.55 -0.33
CA ILE A 101 -1.53 -5.83 0.73
C ILE A 101 -0.85 -6.87 1.61
N ILE A 102 0.41 -6.62 2.00
CA ILE A 102 1.07 -7.36 3.06
C ILE A 102 1.52 -6.36 4.12
N LEU A 103 1.13 -6.64 5.36
CA LEU A 103 1.64 -6.00 6.56
C LEU A 103 2.46 -7.06 7.30
N THR A 104 3.74 -6.82 7.49
CA THR A 104 4.64 -7.77 8.16
C THR A 104 5.55 -7.04 9.12
N THR A 105 5.90 -7.66 10.26
CA THR A 105 6.91 -7.13 11.17
C THR A 105 8.33 -7.58 10.80
N ASP A 106 8.46 -8.51 9.84
CA ASP A 106 9.75 -8.98 9.36
C ASP A 106 10.37 -7.99 8.37
N SER A 107 11.41 -7.29 8.84
CA SER A 107 12.18 -6.33 8.04
C SER A 107 12.92 -6.92 6.85
N GLY A 108 13.18 -8.24 6.85
CA GLY A 108 13.82 -8.95 5.76
C GLY A 108 12.85 -9.54 4.75
N TYR A 109 11.53 -9.42 4.98
CA TYR A 109 10.53 -10.03 4.13
C TYR A 109 10.50 -9.37 2.75
N THR A 110 10.71 -10.18 1.71
CA THR A 110 10.55 -9.78 0.31
C THR A 110 9.48 -10.65 -0.34
N PRO A 111 8.30 -10.12 -0.68
CA PRO A 111 7.25 -10.89 -1.31
C PRO A 111 7.67 -11.37 -2.72
N SER A 112 7.24 -12.57 -3.10
CA SER A 112 7.47 -13.14 -4.44
C SER A 112 6.19 -13.77 -5.00
N GLY A 113 6.11 -13.90 -6.33
CA GLY A 113 4.93 -14.46 -7.01
C GLY A 113 3.64 -13.73 -6.63
N ALA A 114 2.63 -14.50 -6.19
CA ALA A 114 1.36 -13.96 -5.70
C ALA A 114 1.43 -13.48 -4.23
N GLY A 115 2.54 -13.68 -3.52
CA GLY A 115 2.62 -13.50 -2.07
C GLY A 115 2.00 -14.67 -1.30
N PRO A 116 1.86 -14.54 0.03
CA PRO A 116 1.30 -15.59 0.88
C PRO A 116 -0.21 -15.78 0.63
N ALA A 117 -0.78 -16.83 1.23
CA ALA A 117 -2.23 -16.95 1.34
C ALA A 117 -2.79 -15.75 2.13
N GLU A 118 -4.05 -15.39 1.84
CA GLU A 118 -4.77 -14.37 2.61
C GLU A 118 -4.85 -14.80 4.08
N SER A 119 -4.74 -13.84 5.00
CA SER A 119 -5.03 -14.08 6.41
C SER A 119 -6.49 -14.45 6.60
N SER A 120 -6.82 -15.18 7.67
CA SER A 120 -8.21 -15.45 8.03
C SER A 120 -9.00 -14.13 8.16
N ARG A 121 -10.26 -14.16 7.73
CA ARG A 121 -11.24 -13.09 7.98
C ARG A 121 -12.22 -13.62 9.03
N GLU A 122 -12.41 -12.87 10.11
CA GLU A 122 -13.44 -13.14 11.12
C GLU A 122 -14.84 -12.77 10.58
#